data_AF-A0AAT9HB63-F1
#
_entry.id   AF-A0AAT9HB63-F1
#
_cell.length_a   1.000
_cell.length_b   1.000
_cell.length_c   1.000
_cell.angle_alpha   90.00
_cell.angle_beta   90.00
_cell.angle_gamma   90.00
#
_symmetry.space_group_name_H-M   'P 1'
#
loop_
_entity.id
_entity.type
_entity.pdbx_description
1 polymer ?
#
loop_
_entity_poly.entity_id
_entity_poly.type
_entity_poly.pdbx_seq_one_letter_code
_entity_poly.pdbx_strand_id
1 'polypeptide(L)' 'MGWVRMSMQPSGPSEVPAETVRVARAAFPKGSLAIRIRDELGPLFGDGEFADLFPTRGNLPGHRAG' A
#
# COMPACT_ATOMS: atom_id res chain seq x y z
N MET A 1 12.10 -8.72 -23.31
CA MET A 1 11.20 -8.31 -22.21
C MET A 1 11.95 -8.41 -20.89
N GLY A 2 12.20 -7.28 -20.21
CA GLY A 2 12.83 -7.29 -18.88
C GLY A 2 11.80 -7.60 -17.78
N TRP A 3 12.18 -8.44 -16.82
CA TRP A 3 11.33 -8.76 -15.67
C TRP A 3 11.23 -7.54 -14.74
N VAL A 4 10.01 -7.21 -14.30
CA VAL A 4 9.79 -6.23 -13.23
C VAL A 4 10.19 -6.89 -11.91
N ARG A 5 11.16 -6.31 -11.20
CA ARG A 5 11.52 -6.73 -9.84
C ARG A 5 10.36 -6.40 -8.90
N MET A 6 9.72 -7.43 -8.34
CA MET A 6 8.66 -7.26 -7.34
C MET A 6 9.28 -7.32 -5.95
N SER A 7 9.61 -6.15 -5.40
CA SER A 7 10.04 -5.98 -4.01
C SER A 7 9.33 -4.76 -3.43
N MET A 8 9.10 -4.73 -2.11
CA MET A 8 8.51 -3.55 -1.50
C MET A 8 9.45 -2.35 -1.69
N GLN A 9 8.88 -1.21 -2.07
CA GLN A 9 9.59 0.06 -2.20
C GLN A 9 8.98 0.99 -1.16
N PRO A 10 9.62 1.15 0.01
CA PRO A 10 9.04 1.94 1.08
C PRO A 10 8.82 3.37 0.61
N SER A 11 7.58 3.80 0.63
CA SER A 11 7.17 5.17 0.42
C SER A 11 6.51 5.70 1.69
N GLY A 12 6.53 7.02 1.89
CA GLY A 12 5.75 7.61 2.98
C GLY A 12 4.26 7.31 2.80
N PRO A 13 3.44 7.44 3.85
CA PRO A 13 2.00 7.27 3.72
C PRO A 13 1.49 8.21 2.62
N SER A 14 1.11 7.64 1.48
CA SER A 14 0.64 8.44 0.34
C SER A 14 -0.72 9.01 0.70
N GLU A 15 -0.84 10.34 0.63
CA GLU A 15 -2.15 10.97 0.70
C GLU A 15 -3.05 10.39 -0.38
N VAL A 16 -4.33 10.17 -0.04
CA VAL A 16 -5.29 9.73 -1.04
C VAL A 16 -5.45 10.86 -2.07
N PRO A 17 -5.19 10.64 -3.36
CA PRO A 17 -5.31 11.69 -4.36
C PRO A 17 -6.71 12.32 -4.34
N ALA A 18 -6.79 13.64 -4.51
CA ALA A 18 -8.06 14.38 -4.45
C ALA A 18 -9.12 13.82 -5.40
N GLU A 19 -8.70 13.34 -6.57
CA GLU A 19 -9.59 12.71 -7.55
C GLU A 19 -10.20 11.41 -7.02
N THR A 20 -9.41 10.57 -6.34
CA THR A 20 -9.91 9.35 -5.70
C THR A 20 -10.90 9.68 -4.59
N VAL A 21 -10.64 10.74 -3.79
CA VAL A 21 -11.59 11.21 -2.76
C VAL A 21 -12.91 11.60 -3.42
N ARG A 22 -12.87 12.38 -4.51
CA ARG A 22 -14.05 12.84 -5.24
C ARG A 22 -14.88 11.68 -5.78
N VAL A 23 -14.24 10.72 -6.45
CA VAL A 23 -14.91 9.54 -7.00
C VAL A 23 -15.50 8.68 -5.88
N ALA A 24 -14.75 8.45 -4.78
CA ALA A 24 -15.22 7.66 -3.65
C ALA A 24 -16.46 8.28 -2.99
N ARG A 25 -16.50 9.61 -2.80
CA ARG A 25 -17.68 10.31 -2.24
C ARG A 25 -18.88 10.24 -3.18
N ALA A 26 -18.67 10.32 -4.49
CA ALA A 26 -19.75 10.19 -5.47
C ALA A 26 -20.32 8.76 -5.55
N ALA A 27 -19.45 7.74 -5.52
CA ALA A 27 -19.84 6.33 -5.56
C ALA A 27 -20.49 5.85 -4.25
N PHE A 28 -20.05 6.39 -3.11
CA PHE A 28 -20.55 6.08 -1.78
C PHE A 28 -21.11 7.33 -1.09
N PRO A 29 -22.27 7.85 -1.52
CA PRO A 29 -22.81 9.11 -1.00
C PRO A 29 -23.19 9.07 0.49
N LYS A 30 -23.45 7.87 1.04
CA LYS A 30 -23.64 7.64 2.49
C LYS A 30 -22.35 7.22 3.22
N GLY A 31 -21.23 7.27 2.52
CA GLY A 31 -19.95 6.69 2.95
C GLY A 31 -19.94 5.17 2.87
N SER A 32 -18.81 4.60 3.28
CA SER A 32 -18.60 3.17 3.49
C SER A 32 -17.80 2.98 4.78
N LEU A 33 -17.76 1.75 5.30
CA LEU A 33 -16.93 1.46 6.48
C LEU A 33 -15.45 1.78 6.21
N ALA A 34 -14.94 1.42 5.03
CA ALA A 34 -13.55 1.70 4.64
C ALA A 34 -13.24 3.21 4.62
N ILE A 35 -14.14 4.04 4.08
CA ILE A 35 -13.97 5.50 4.06
C ILE A 35 -13.94 6.06 5.49
N ARG A 36 -14.88 5.65 6.36
CA ARG A 36 -14.91 6.11 7.76
C ARG A 36 -13.66 5.71 8.54
N ILE A 37 -13.21 4.47 8.39
CA ILE A 37 -11.97 4.00 9.03
C ILE A 37 -10.80 4.88 8.58
N ARG A 38 -10.68 5.17 7.27
CA ARG A 38 -9.62 6.01 6.74
C ARG A 38 -9.70 7.46 7.25
N ASP A 39 -10.90 8.05 7.29
CA ASP A 39 -11.09 9.43 7.74
C ASP A 39 -10.79 9.60 9.24
N GLU A 40 -11.19 8.63 10.07
CA GLU A 40 -11.06 8.70 11.54
C GLU A 40 -9.67 8.27 12.03
N LEU A 41 -9.09 7.23 11.43
CA LEU A 41 -7.83 6.64 11.91
C LEU A 41 -6.61 7.04 11.08
N GLY A 42 -6.81 7.52 9.84
CA GLY A 42 -5.71 7.84 8.94
C GLY A 42 -4.86 6.62 8.55
N PRO A 43 -3.58 6.82 8.19
CA PRO A 43 -2.63 5.72 7.98
C PRO A 43 -2.28 5.07 9.32
N LEU A 44 -2.59 3.77 9.45
CA LEU A 44 -2.31 2.99 10.66
C LEU A 44 -0.89 2.41 10.70
N PHE A 45 -0.35 2.08 9.53
CA PHE A 45 0.99 1.51 9.39
C PHE A 45 1.74 2.19 8.25
N GLY A 46 3.05 2.34 8.40
CA GLY A 46 3.95 2.81 7.35
C GLY A 46 4.69 1.66 6.68
N ASP A 47 5.10 1.86 5.42
CA ASP A 47 5.83 0.85 4.64
C ASP A 47 7.13 0.40 5.34
N GLY A 48 7.77 1.29 6.12
CA GLY A 48 8.99 0.98 6.87
C GLY A 48 8.81 -0.15 7.89
N GLU A 49 7.63 -0.30 8.48
CA GLU A 49 7.33 -1.35 9.47
C GLU A 49 7.32 -2.75 8.83
N PHE A 50 7.20 -2.83 7.52
CA PHE A 50 7.19 -4.09 6.77
C PHE A 50 8.48 -4.33 5.97
N ALA A 51 9.45 -3.41 6.03
CA ALA A 51 10.65 -3.42 5.18
C ALA A 51 11.40 -4.76 5.24
N ASP A 52 11.50 -5.32 6.44
CA ASP A 52 12.23 -6.56 6.69
C ASP A 52 11.44 -7.82 6.29
N LEU A 53 10.11 -7.72 6.12
CA LEU A 53 9.27 -8.84 5.68
C LEU A 53 9.29 -9.03 4.16
N PHE A 54 9.63 -7.99 3.41
CA PHE A 54 9.65 -7.99 1.95
C PHE A 54 11.06 -7.70 1.42
N PRO A 55 11.98 -8.68 1.51
CA PRO A 55 13.34 -8.51 1.04
C PRO A 55 13.38 -8.09 -0.44
N THR A 56 14.45 -7.39 -0.82
CA THR A 56 14.64 -6.81 -2.18
C THR A 56 14.59 -7.84 -3.30
N ARG A 57 14.72 -9.14 -2.99
CA ARG A 57 14.45 -10.26 -3.89
C ARG A 57 13.39 -11.14 -3.22
N GLY A 58 12.39 -11.55 -3.99
CA GLY A 58 11.33 -12.44 -3.49
C GLY A 58 11.92 -13.67 -2.80
N ASN A 59 11.35 -14.06 -1.66
CA ASN A 59 11.76 -15.25 -0.92
C ASN A 59 11.11 -16.48 -1.58
N LEU A 60 11.66 -16.91 -2.72
CA LEU A 60 11.30 -18.19 -3.34
C LEU A 60 11.94 -19.31 -2.51
N PRO A 61 11.17 -20.31 -2.02
CA PRO A 61 11.75 -21.45 -1.32
C PRO A 61 12.76 -22.15 -2.24
N GLY A 62 14.03 -22.18 -1.84
CA GLY A 62 15.10 -22.90 -2.53
C GLY A 62 16.19 -22.04 -3.19
N HIS A 63 16.02 -20.73 -3.36
CA HIS A 63 17.06 -19.88 -3.94
C HIS A 63 17.80 -19.07 -2.85
N ARG A 64 18.82 -19.68 -2.23
CA ARG A 64 19.78 -18.90 -1.41
C ARG A 64 20.47 -17.89 -2.32
N ALA A 65 20.20 -16.61 -2.12
CA ALA A 65 21.03 -15.56 -2.66
C ALA A 65 22.40 -15.64 -1.94
N GLY A 66 23.41 -16.13 -2.66
CA GLY A 66 24.81 -15.86 -2.33
C GLY A 66 25.18 -14.42 -2.68
#